data_AF-A0A841WYF2-F1
#
_entry.id   AF-A0A841WYF2-F1
#
_cell.length_a   1.000
_cell.length_b   1.000
_cell.length_c   1.000
_cell.angle_alpha   90.00
_cell.angle_beta   90.00
_cell.angle_gamma   90.00
#
_symmetry.space_group_name_H-M   'P 1'
#
loop_
_entity.id
_entity.type
_entity.pdbx_description
1 polymer ?
#
loop_
_entity_poly.entity_id
_entity_poly.type
_entity_poly.pdbx_seq_one_letter_code
_entity_poly.pdbx_strand_id
1 'polypeptide(L)'
;TVAKEQDIVTDFQKGQDKIDVRTLNINDFNNLLLLTSDDTDGNAIISVRYRVLNGDYYYRLKINGISKSQLQASDFIFNTSVANDNITGTTSNDDLFGGLGNDTLQGGNGNDR
;
A
#
# COMPACT_ATOMS: atom_id res chain seq x y z
N THR A 1 -3.00 -16.10 -5.29
CA THR A 1 -2.06 -15.69 -4.22
C THR A 1 -2.82 -15.47 -2.94
N VAL A 2 -2.35 -16.01 -1.81
CA VAL A 2 -3.09 -16.05 -0.54
C VAL A 2 -2.75 -14.79 0.29
N ALA A 3 -3.76 -14.12 0.86
CA ALA A 3 -3.53 -13.05 1.82
C ALA A 3 -2.94 -13.66 3.10
N LYS A 4 -1.91 -13.04 3.68
CA LYS A 4 -1.43 -13.47 5.00
C LYS A 4 -2.41 -13.03 6.08
N GLU A 5 -2.78 -11.75 6.01
CA GLU A 5 -3.75 -11.10 6.88
C GLU A 5 -4.61 -10.17 6.02
N GLN A 6 -5.90 -10.08 6.37
CA GLN A 6 -6.84 -9.16 5.74
C GLN A 6 -7.63 -8.43 6.83
N ASP A 7 -7.39 -7.13 6.92
CA ASP A 7 -8.19 -6.24 7.74
C ASP A 7 -9.38 -5.72 6.92
N ILE A 8 -10.51 -5.48 7.59
CA ILE A 8 -11.75 -5.05 6.97
C ILE A 8 -12.26 -3.81 7.68
N VAL A 9 -12.35 -2.70 6.95
CA VAL A 9 -13.06 -1.50 7.40
C VAL A 9 -14.52 -1.64 6.97
N THR A 10 -15.43 -1.66 7.93
CA THR A 10 -16.85 -2.00 7.69
C THR A 10 -17.76 -0.78 7.49
N ASP A 11 -17.34 0.40 7.93
CA ASP A 11 -18.19 1.59 8.09
C ASP A 11 -17.49 2.89 7.65
N PHE A 12 -16.52 2.78 6.73
CA PHE A 12 -15.76 3.94 6.24
C PHE A 12 -16.67 5.03 5.67
N GLN A 13 -16.61 6.23 6.25
CA GLN A 13 -17.37 7.40 5.84
C GLN A 13 -16.49 8.35 5.04
N LYS A 14 -16.68 8.35 3.71
CA LYS A 14 -16.01 9.27 2.80
C LYS A 14 -16.14 10.73 3.23
N GLY A 15 -15.04 11.48 3.14
CA GLY A 15 -14.99 12.89 3.52
C GLY A 15 -14.98 13.16 5.03
N GLN A 16 -15.09 12.12 5.87
CA GLN A 16 -14.97 12.22 7.33
C GLN A 16 -13.79 11.40 7.82
N ASP A 17 -13.74 10.13 7.45
CA ASP A 17 -12.71 9.19 7.86
C ASP A 17 -11.46 9.30 6.99
N LYS A 18 -10.32 8.94 7.58
CA LYS A 18 -9.04 8.87 6.89
C LYS A 18 -8.26 7.62 7.28
N ILE A 19 -7.58 7.04 6.31
CA ILE A 19 -6.67 5.90 6.51
C ILE A 19 -5.23 6.43 6.51
N ASP A 20 -4.49 6.16 7.57
CA ASP A 20 -3.09 6.55 7.68
C ASP A 20 -2.20 5.55 6.95
N VAL A 21 -1.48 6.03 5.92
CA VAL A 21 -0.52 5.23 5.15
C VAL A 21 0.90 5.76 5.27
N ARG A 22 1.16 6.69 6.21
CA ARG A 22 2.49 7.32 6.38
C ARG A 22 3.59 6.30 6.66
N THR A 23 3.28 5.26 7.44
CA THR A 23 4.26 4.21 7.82
C THR A 23 4.67 3.31 6.66
N LEU A 24 3.92 3.34 5.55
CA LEU A 24 4.28 2.64 4.31
C LEU A 24 5.22 3.46 3.41
N ASN A 25 5.54 4.69 3.82
CA ASN A 25 6.32 5.65 3.02
C ASN A 25 5.68 6.02 1.68
N ILE A 26 4.35 5.87 1.55
CA ILE A 26 3.58 6.27 0.37
C ILE A 26 3.26 7.76 0.48
N ASN A 27 3.66 8.52 -0.54
CA ASN A 27 3.53 9.98 -0.60
C ASN A 27 2.51 10.47 -1.65
N ASP A 28 2.03 9.60 -2.52
CA ASP A 28 1.15 9.96 -3.64
C ASP A 28 -0.03 8.99 -3.81
N PHE A 29 -1.19 9.54 -4.19
CA PHE A 29 -2.42 8.76 -4.37
C PHE A 29 -2.36 7.81 -5.57
N ASN A 30 -1.66 8.16 -6.66
CA ASN A 30 -1.55 7.27 -7.81
C ASN A 30 -0.72 6.03 -7.45
N ASN A 31 0.36 6.21 -6.67
CA ASN A 31 1.14 5.09 -6.15
C ASN A 31 0.29 4.16 -5.29
N LEU A 32 -0.57 4.71 -4.43
CA LEU A 32 -1.53 3.90 -3.66
C LEU A 32 -2.52 3.16 -4.58
N LEU A 33 -3.01 3.80 -5.64
CA LEU A 33 -3.91 3.17 -6.60
C LEU A 33 -3.26 2.02 -7.39
N LEU A 34 -1.93 2.00 -7.55
CA LEU A 34 -1.21 0.86 -8.13
C LEU A 34 -1.26 -0.38 -7.22
N LEU A 35 -1.43 -0.18 -5.92
CA LEU A 35 -1.57 -1.25 -4.92
C LEU A 35 -3.04 -1.65 -4.69
N THR A 36 -3.98 -0.92 -5.30
CA THR A 36 -5.41 -1.07 -5.05
C THR A 36 -6.09 -1.80 -6.20
N SER A 37 -6.94 -2.78 -5.87
CA SER A 37 -7.85 -3.47 -6.80
C SER A 37 -9.28 -3.45 -6.26
N ASP A 38 -10.25 -3.77 -7.09
CA ASP A 38 -11.61 -4.10 -6.62
C ASP A 38 -11.77 -5.62 -6.49
N ASP A 39 -12.46 -6.06 -5.44
CA ASP A 39 -12.93 -7.45 -5.34
C ASP A 39 -14.21 -7.69 -6.17
N THR A 40 -14.71 -8.92 -6.15
CA THR A 40 -15.90 -9.31 -6.91
C THR A 40 -17.18 -8.59 -6.48
N ASP A 41 -17.19 -8.06 -5.27
CA ASP A 41 -18.31 -7.33 -4.69
C ASP A 41 -18.14 -5.80 -4.88
N GLY A 42 -17.08 -5.37 -5.57
CA GLY A 42 -16.78 -3.97 -5.84
C GLY A 42 -16.16 -3.21 -4.68
N ASN A 43 -15.58 -3.91 -3.69
CA ASN A 43 -14.87 -3.27 -2.58
C ASN A 43 -13.40 -3.07 -2.93
N ALA A 44 -12.86 -1.92 -2.57
CA ALA A 44 -11.44 -1.62 -2.69
C ALA A 44 -10.63 -2.51 -1.75
N ILE A 45 -9.57 -3.11 -2.30
CA ILE A 45 -8.56 -3.86 -1.57
C ILE A 45 -7.20 -3.23 -1.87
N ILE A 46 -6.56 -2.68 -0.83
CA ILE A 46 -5.16 -2.24 -0.88
C ILE A 46 -4.29 -3.43 -0.50
N SER A 47 -3.33 -3.80 -1.35
CA SER A 47 -2.45 -4.96 -1.13
C SER A 47 -0.97 -4.56 -1.16
N VAL A 48 -0.31 -4.71 -0.01
CA VAL A 48 1.15 -4.58 0.11
C VAL A 48 1.79 -5.95 0.34
N ARG A 49 2.97 -6.17 -0.23
CA ARG A 49 3.67 -7.44 -0.06
C ARG A 49 4.11 -7.64 1.38
N TYR A 50 3.96 -8.87 1.86
CA TYR A 50 4.46 -9.33 3.14
C TYR A 50 5.55 -10.38 2.95
N ARG A 51 6.67 -10.16 3.64
CA ARG A 51 7.88 -10.98 3.56
C ARG A 51 7.69 -12.30 4.32
N VAL A 52 7.81 -13.42 3.61
CA VAL A 52 7.88 -14.75 4.22
C VAL A 52 8.72 -15.66 3.34
N LEU A 53 9.52 -16.54 3.97
CA LEU A 53 10.51 -17.39 3.30
C LEU A 53 9.94 -18.32 2.20
N ASN A 54 8.62 -18.55 2.17
CA ASN A 54 7.97 -19.58 1.35
C ASN A 54 6.87 -19.04 0.41
N GLY A 55 7.01 -17.81 -0.11
CA GLY A 55 6.17 -17.31 -1.22
C GLY A 55 5.77 -15.84 -1.12
N ASP A 56 5.00 -15.38 -2.12
CA ASP A 56 4.44 -14.02 -2.15
C ASP A 56 3.16 -13.97 -1.32
N TYR A 57 3.23 -13.33 -0.17
CA TYR A 57 2.08 -13.06 0.66
C TYR A 57 1.78 -11.56 0.67
N TYR A 58 0.58 -11.21 1.12
CA TYR A 58 0.12 -9.82 1.16
C TYR A 58 -0.55 -9.50 2.49
N TYR A 59 -0.29 -8.30 2.99
CA TYR A 59 -1.21 -7.61 3.88
C TYR A 59 -2.27 -6.91 3.04
N ARG A 60 -3.54 -7.14 3.37
CA ARG A 60 -4.67 -6.57 2.65
C ARG A 60 -5.54 -5.73 3.57
N LEU A 61 -5.92 -4.55 3.10
CA LEU A 61 -6.97 -3.75 3.71
C LEU A 61 -8.15 -3.72 2.74
N LYS A 62 -9.28 -4.31 3.15
CA LYS A 62 -10.56 -4.23 2.43
C LYS A 62 -11.39 -3.09 3.00
N ILE A 63 -11.95 -2.24 2.14
CA ILE A 63 -12.87 -1.18 2.53
C ILE A 63 -14.25 -1.54 2.00
N ASN A 64 -15.15 -1.98 2.88
CA ASN A 64 -16.48 -2.41 2.48
C ASN A 64 -17.31 -1.24 1.93
N GLY A 65 -18.01 -1.48 0.82
CA GLY A 65 -18.95 -0.53 0.23
C GLY A 65 -18.31 0.61 -0.56
N ILE A 66 -16.98 0.64 -0.68
CA ILE A 66 -16.23 1.66 -1.41
C ILE A 66 -15.35 0.99 -2.45
N SER A 67 -15.53 1.30 -3.73
CA SER A 67 -14.67 0.82 -4.80
C SER A 67 -13.40 1.67 -4.97
N LYS A 68 -12.42 1.14 -5.68
CA LYS A 68 -11.18 1.82 -6.07
C LYS A 68 -11.45 3.15 -6.75
N SER A 69 -12.43 3.21 -7.65
CA SER A 69 -12.75 4.43 -8.39
C SER A 69 -13.46 5.49 -7.54
N GLN A 70 -14.02 5.09 -6.38
CA GLN A 70 -14.63 6.01 -5.45
C GLN A 70 -13.62 6.61 -4.47
N LEU A 71 -12.45 6.00 -4.28
CA LEU A 71 -11.40 6.55 -3.40
C LEU A 71 -10.86 7.87 -3.92
N GLN A 72 -10.47 8.75 -2.99
CA GLN A 72 -9.86 10.04 -3.28
C GLN A 72 -8.62 10.23 -2.40
N ALA A 73 -7.67 11.06 -2.84
CA ALA A 73 -6.48 11.38 -2.06
C ALA A 73 -6.82 11.92 -0.65
N SER A 74 -7.95 12.62 -0.50
CA SER A 74 -8.42 13.15 0.78
C SER A 74 -8.82 12.08 1.80
N ASP A 75 -9.07 10.86 1.36
CA ASP A 75 -9.44 9.71 2.21
C ASP A 75 -8.21 9.10 2.93
N PHE A 76 -7.01 9.60 2.64
CA PHE A 76 -5.74 9.07 3.14
C PHE A 76 -4.87 10.15 3.79
N ILE A 77 -4.00 9.71 4.70
CA ILE A 77 -2.90 10.52 5.23
C ILE A 77 -1.60 9.97 4.65
N PHE A 78 -0.99 10.73 3.74
CA PHE A 78 0.25 10.37 3.06
C PHE A 78 1.49 10.84 3.83
N ASN A 79 2.62 10.19 3.58
CA ASN A 79 3.89 10.67 4.08
C ASN A 79 4.29 11.98 3.35
N THR A 80 4.76 12.96 4.11
CA THR A 80 5.21 14.26 3.63
C THR A 80 6.67 14.55 3.98
N SER A 81 7.37 13.57 4.58
CA SER A 81 8.82 13.65 4.82
C SER A 81 9.57 13.87 3.50
N VAL A 82 10.56 14.77 3.51
CA VAL A 82 11.48 15.07 2.38
C VAL A 82 12.91 14.63 2.68
N ALA A 83 13.07 13.71 3.63
CA ALA A 83 14.37 13.16 3.99
C ALA A 83 14.96 12.37 2.82
N ASN A 84 16.28 12.31 2.72
CA ASN A 84 16.94 11.42 1.78
C ASN A 84 17.15 10.08 2.47
N ASP A 85 16.40 9.07 2.07
CA ASP A 85 16.40 7.76 2.71
C ASP A 85 17.30 6.75 1.96
N ASN A 86 17.87 5.80 2.72
CA ASN A 86 18.54 4.63 2.17
C ASN A 86 17.69 3.41 2.46
N ILE A 87 17.03 2.88 1.44
CA ILE A 87 16.07 1.78 1.56
C ILE A 87 16.64 0.57 0.85
N THR A 88 16.80 -0.53 1.58
CA THR A 88 17.24 -1.82 1.03
C THR A 88 16.10 -2.82 1.17
N GLY A 89 15.70 -3.39 0.03
CA GLY A 89 14.82 -4.55 -0.03
C GLY A 89 15.55 -5.82 0.41
N THR A 90 15.02 -6.96 -0.01
CA THR A 90 15.39 -8.27 0.49
C THR A 90 15.81 -9.17 -0.65
N THR A 91 15.89 -10.47 -0.38
CA THR A 91 16.06 -11.48 -1.42
C THR A 91 14.73 -11.95 -2.01
N SER A 92 13.61 -11.34 -1.60
CA SER A 92 12.25 -11.67 -2.01
C SER A 92 11.61 -10.46 -2.69
N ASN A 93 10.46 -10.68 -3.32
CA ASN A 93 9.68 -9.64 -3.97
C ASN A 93 9.28 -8.53 -2.99
N ASP A 94 9.76 -7.30 -3.19
CA ASP A 94 9.47 -6.15 -2.33
C ASP A 94 8.54 -5.12 -2.98
N ASP A 95 7.85 -4.35 -2.13
CA ASP A 95 7.23 -3.09 -2.48
C ASP A 95 8.08 -1.99 -1.84
N LEU A 96 8.78 -1.19 -2.65
CA LEU A 96 9.73 -0.19 -2.15
C LEU A 96 9.25 1.23 -2.48
N PHE A 97 9.00 2.01 -1.43
CA PHE A 97 8.57 3.40 -1.54
C PHE A 97 9.68 4.31 -1.03
N GLY A 98 10.30 5.09 -1.91
CA GLY A 98 11.31 6.10 -1.54
C GLY A 98 10.70 7.27 -0.77
N GLY A 99 9.46 7.64 -1.11
CA GLY A 99 8.82 8.82 -0.55
C GLY A 99 9.20 10.08 -1.32
N LEU A 100 9.34 11.20 -0.61
CA LEU A 100 9.89 12.43 -1.17
C LEU A 100 11.33 12.57 -0.68
N GLY A 101 12.20 13.17 -1.50
CA GLY A 101 13.62 13.31 -1.18
C GLY A 101 14.48 12.77 -2.32
N ASN A 102 15.80 12.82 -2.13
CA ASN A 102 16.76 12.16 -3.01
C ASN A 102 17.13 10.82 -2.41
N ASP A 103 16.25 9.83 -2.59
CA ASP A 103 16.38 8.52 -1.98
C ASP A 103 17.29 7.59 -2.77
N THR A 104 17.94 6.67 -2.06
CA THR A 104 18.67 5.54 -2.65
C THR A 104 17.94 4.25 -2.32
N LEU A 105 17.42 3.59 -3.37
CA LEU A 105 16.69 2.33 -3.25
C LEU A 105 17.54 1.20 -3.84
N GLN A 106 17.70 0.12 -3.08
CA GLN A 106 18.30 -1.12 -3.52
C GLN A 106 17.29 -2.25 -3.38
N GLY A 107 16.74 -2.74 -4.50
CA GLY A 107 15.74 -3.82 -4.53
C GLY A 107 16.21 -5.11 -3.86
N GLY A 108 17.42 -5.54 -4.20
CA GLY A 108 17.93 -6.86 -3.80
C GLY A 108 17.60 -7.90 -4.87
N ASN A 109 17.25 -9.12 -4.47
CA ASN A 109 16.78 -10.14 -5.42
C ASN A 109 15.25 -10.19 -5.39
N GLY A 110 14.64 -10.58 -6.51
CA GLY A 110 13.19 -10.67 -6.62
C GLY A 110 12.66 -9.79 -7.74
N ASN A 111 11.36 -9.85 -7.94
CA ASN A 111 10.62 -8.98 -8.85
C ASN A 111 10.03 -7.82 -8.06
N ASP A 112 10.87 -6.85 -7.74
CA ASP A 112 10.52 -5.68 -6.91
C ASP A 112 9.66 -4.69 -7.70
N ARG A 113 8.86 -3.91 -6.98
CA ARG A 113 8.07 -2.79 -7.53
C ARG A 113 8.17 -1.55 -6.67
#